data_AF-A0A2E6W4P1-F1
#
_entry.id   AF-A0A2E6W4P1-F1
#
_cell.length_a   1.000
_cell.length_b   1.000
_cell.length_c   1.000
_cell.angle_alpha   90.00
_cell.angle_beta   90.00
_cell.angle_gamma   90.00
#
_symmetry.space_group_name_H-M   'P 1'
#
loop_
_entity.id
_entity.type
_entity.pdbx_description
1 polymer ?
#
loop_
_entity_poly.entity_id
_entity_poly.type
_entity_poly.pdbx_seq_one_letter_code
_entity_poly.pdbx_strand_id
1 'polypeptide(L)'
;MAYTVNKTDGTILATVADGTIDTTTDLTLIGKNYAGYGEFFNENLIKLLENFANTSAPSSPIAGQMWWDKTNNLLKVYTGTAFKTVSSSTASASTPSGSVVGDLWWDTTNGQLKVYNGSSFTTIGPSFTSGTGTSGAIVETVTDNAAADHVVVKLFTNNVLVATVSKDTAFTPQSAISGFATVKPGVQLSTAITGNKFQGTATDSDALGGVAAASYLRSDASDSTSGVLSVLNDTGLVVGVDSDFTLGVSGSDVSLSNATSDGDILIKVNDGGVVSTAMTIDGATNRVLLAGAPTDNLGAATKAYVDSTVSGSGALATSGGTMTGDILVSGTVNFGTSGNRITTVFATTFNGTSTAAQYADLAENFRPDVQYEPGTIVALGGAEEITAVNEELSDNVFGVTSERPAYLMNSAQEGGMPVAIAGRVPVRVIGMVNKGDRLVAAGNGLARAAGTDESITAFNVLGRAIDSKTSMEEGTIEAFVTVN
;
A
#
# COMPACT_ATOMS: atom_id res chain seq x y z
N MET A 1 16.81 -95.42 -83.37
CA MET A 1 17.67 -94.23 -83.36
C MET A 1 17.17 -93.28 -82.29
N ALA A 2 17.97 -93.09 -81.24
CA ALA A 2 17.61 -92.19 -80.15
C ALA A 2 17.35 -90.76 -80.63
N TYR A 3 16.49 -90.03 -79.93
CA TYR A 3 16.26 -88.60 -80.17
C TYR A 3 16.61 -87.79 -78.92
N THR A 4 16.97 -86.52 -79.12
CA THR A 4 17.36 -85.61 -78.04
C THR A 4 16.18 -84.71 -77.68
N VAL A 5 15.92 -84.54 -76.39
CA VAL A 5 14.97 -83.57 -75.85
C VAL A 5 15.76 -82.41 -75.27
N ASN A 6 15.50 -81.20 -75.74
CA ASN A 6 16.14 -79.99 -75.24
C ASN A 6 15.18 -79.24 -74.31
N LYS A 7 15.73 -78.59 -73.29
CA LYS A 7 15.03 -77.55 -72.55
C LYS A 7 14.84 -76.32 -73.44
N THR A 8 13.95 -75.43 -73.01
CA THR A 8 13.66 -74.17 -73.72
C THR A 8 14.89 -73.29 -73.93
N ASP A 9 15.88 -73.36 -73.02
CA ASP A 9 17.16 -72.64 -73.13
C ASP A 9 18.17 -73.30 -74.08
N GLY A 10 17.80 -74.39 -74.74
CA GLY A 10 18.63 -75.13 -75.69
C GLY A 10 19.55 -76.17 -75.05
N THR A 11 19.60 -76.29 -73.71
CA THR A 11 20.38 -77.35 -73.04
C THR A 11 19.73 -78.71 -73.20
N ILE A 12 20.54 -79.78 -73.30
CA ILE A 12 20.02 -81.14 -73.41
C ILE A 12 19.40 -81.55 -72.08
N LEU A 13 18.12 -81.95 -72.13
CA LEU A 13 17.41 -82.53 -70.99
C LEU A 13 17.67 -84.04 -70.89
N ALA A 14 17.49 -84.76 -72.00
CA ALA A 14 17.67 -86.21 -72.07
C ALA A 14 17.87 -86.69 -73.53
N THR A 15 18.43 -87.89 -73.69
CA THR A 15 18.50 -88.60 -74.96
C THR A 15 17.76 -89.93 -74.83
N VAL A 16 16.65 -90.07 -75.56
CA VAL A 16 15.72 -91.20 -75.39
C VAL A 16 15.91 -92.19 -76.54
N ALA A 17 16.31 -93.42 -76.21
CA ALA A 17 16.49 -94.50 -77.18
C ALA A 17 15.15 -95.11 -77.64
N ASP A 18 15.19 -95.87 -78.74
CA ASP A 18 14.02 -96.60 -79.21
C ASP A 18 13.69 -97.73 -78.23
N GLY A 19 12.41 -97.98 -77.97
CA GLY A 19 11.95 -99.05 -77.09
C GLY A 19 12.22 -98.80 -75.60
N THR A 20 12.64 -97.59 -75.20
CA THR A 20 12.87 -97.22 -73.79
C THR A 20 12.00 -96.05 -73.34
N ILE A 21 11.90 -95.83 -72.03
CA ILE A 21 11.37 -94.60 -71.42
C ILE A 21 12.48 -93.88 -70.65
N ASP A 22 12.38 -92.57 -70.52
CA ASP A 22 13.23 -91.75 -69.66
C ASP A 22 12.36 -91.06 -68.60
N THR A 23 12.79 -91.16 -67.35
CA THR A 23 12.09 -90.63 -66.16
C THR A 23 12.97 -89.62 -65.41
N THR A 24 13.85 -88.92 -66.14
CA THR A 24 14.73 -87.89 -65.57
C THR A 24 13.94 -86.67 -65.09
N THR A 25 12.67 -86.54 -65.51
CA THR A 25 11.71 -85.54 -65.04
C THR A 25 10.43 -86.20 -64.54
N ASP A 26 9.54 -85.44 -63.90
CA ASP A 26 8.22 -85.96 -63.51
C ASP A 26 7.27 -86.26 -64.70
N LEU A 27 7.66 -85.88 -65.91
CA LEU A 27 7.07 -86.36 -67.16
C LEU A 27 7.87 -87.52 -67.72
N THR A 28 7.18 -88.54 -68.23
CA THR A 28 7.81 -89.68 -68.88
C THR A 28 8.12 -89.33 -70.34
N LEU A 29 9.40 -89.29 -70.72
CA LEU A 29 9.80 -89.07 -72.12
C LEU A 29 9.85 -90.43 -72.82
N ILE A 30 9.13 -90.57 -73.93
CA ILE A 30 8.80 -91.90 -74.49
C ILE A 30 9.62 -92.17 -75.76
N GLY A 31 10.40 -93.25 -75.78
CA GLY A 31 11.16 -93.69 -76.94
C GLY A 31 10.27 -94.12 -78.12
N LYS A 32 10.79 -94.00 -79.34
CA LYS A 32 10.08 -94.52 -80.53
C LYS A 32 9.85 -96.03 -80.36
N ASN A 33 8.69 -96.50 -80.80
CA ASN A 33 8.27 -97.92 -80.72
C ASN A 33 8.15 -98.50 -79.29
N TYR A 34 8.01 -97.67 -78.26
CA TYR A 34 7.72 -98.17 -76.91
C TYR A 34 6.26 -98.66 -76.80
N ALA A 35 6.07 -99.88 -76.31
CA ALA A 35 4.75 -100.44 -76.07
C ALA A 35 4.07 -99.71 -74.90
N GLY A 36 2.85 -99.21 -75.11
CA GLY A 36 2.14 -98.39 -74.11
C GLY A 36 2.31 -96.87 -74.28
N TYR A 37 2.88 -96.40 -75.39
CA TYR A 37 3.04 -94.96 -75.70
C TYR A 37 1.80 -94.10 -75.39
N GLY A 38 0.61 -94.55 -75.79
CA GLY A 38 -0.62 -93.78 -75.64
C GLY A 38 -1.03 -93.53 -74.19
N GLU A 39 -0.68 -94.44 -73.28
CA GLU A 39 -0.96 -94.31 -71.85
C GLU A 39 -0.07 -93.22 -71.24
N PHE A 40 1.25 -93.37 -71.32
CA PHE A 40 2.22 -92.40 -70.81
C PHE A 40 2.03 -91.00 -71.41
N PHE A 41 1.69 -90.91 -72.70
CA PHE A 41 1.44 -89.63 -73.36
C PHE A 41 0.23 -88.91 -72.75
N ASN A 42 -0.91 -89.61 -72.61
CA ASN A 42 -2.12 -89.02 -72.04
C ASN A 42 -1.95 -88.68 -70.55
N GLU A 43 -1.25 -89.52 -69.77
CA GLU A 43 -0.93 -89.23 -68.37
C GLU A 43 -0.07 -87.97 -68.21
N ASN A 44 0.92 -87.76 -69.08
CA ASN A 44 1.70 -86.53 -69.08
C ASN A 44 0.83 -85.29 -69.33
N LEU A 45 -0.14 -85.37 -70.25
CA LEU A 45 -1.09 -84.28 -70.48
C LEU A 45 -1.93 -83.99 -69.24
N ILE A 46 -2.39 -85.03 -68.53
CA ILE A 46 -3.14 -84.86 -67.29
C ILE A 46 -2.25 -84.23 -66.20
N LYS A 47 -1.03 -84.74 -65.99
CA LYS A 47 -0.06 -84.16 -65.03
C LYS A 47 0.15 -82.67 -65.29
N LEU A 48 0.28 -82.25 -66.55
CA LEU A 48 0.41 -80.83 -66.89
C LEU A 48 -0.88 -80.05 -66.62
N LEU A 49 -2.04 -80.58 -67.01
CA LEU A 49 -3.34 -79.93 -66.82
C LEU A 49 -3.66 -79.68 -65.34
N GLU A 50 -3.34 -80.64 -64.47
CA GLU A 50 -3.55 -80.50 -63.02
C GLU A 50 -2.35 -79.87 -62.29
N ASN A 51 -1.33 -79.38 -63.00
CA ASN A 51 -0.10 -78.85 -62.40
C ASN A 51 0.52 -79.83 -61.39
N PHE A 52 0.71 -81.09 -61.80
CA PHE A 52 1.31 -82.17 -61.01
C PHE A 52 0.61 -82.41 -59.66
N ALA A 53 -0.69 -82.18 -59.59
CA ALA A 53 -1.45 -82.21 -58.35
C ALA A 53 -1.31 -83.53 -57.57
N ASN A 54 -0.63 -83.47 -56.43
CA ASN A 54 -0.34 -84.64 -55.60
C ASN A 54 -0.17 -84.20 -54.13
N THR A 55 -0.31 -85.13 -53.19
CA THR A 55 -0.06 -84.90 -51.76
C THR A 55 1.44 -84.86 -51.43
N SER A 56 2.27 -85.44 -52.30
CA SER A 56 3.74 -85.39 -52.22
C SER A 56 4.31 -84.47 -53.29
N ALA A 57 5.43 -83.81 -52.99
CA ALA A 57 6.12 -82.98 -53.97
C ALA A 57 6.62 -83.84 -55.14
N PRO A 58 6.59 -83.32 -56.39
CA PRO A 58 7.21 -83.97 -57.53
C PRO A 58 8.68 -84.32 -57.24
N SER A 59 9.11 -85.51 -57.68
CA SER A 59 10.34 -86.16 -57.23
C SER A 59 11.56 -85.82 -58.09
N SER A 60 11.33 -85.45 -59.34
CA SER A 60 12.36 -85.03 -60.30
C SER A 60 11.96 -83.71 -60.96
N PRO A 61 11.75 -82.64 -60.18
CA PRO A 61 11.23 -81.41 -60.70
C PRO A 61 12.27 -80.63 -61.49
N ILE A 62 11.83 -79.92 -62.52
CA ILE A 62 12.67 -78.95 -63.24
C ILE A 62 12.34 -77.53 -62.79
N ALA A 63 13.33 -76.62 -62.84
CA ALA A 63 13.12 -75.22 -62.48
C ALA A 63 11.97 -74.61 -63.30
N GLY A 64 11.03 -73.94 -62.62
CA GLY A 64 9.80 -73.39 -63.20
C GLY A 64 8.59 -74.34 -63.15
N GLN A 65 8.76 -75.60 -62.75
CA GLN A 65 7.64 -76.54 -62.64
C GLN A 65 6.64 -76.11 -61.57
N MET A 66 5.36 -76.12 -61.93
CA MET A 66 4.25 -75.83 -61.04
C MET A 66 3.78 -77.11 -60.36
N TRP A 67 3.37 -76.99 -59.09
CA TRP A 67 2.81 -78.08 -58.30
C TRP A 67 1.58 -77.62 -57.53
N TRP A 68 0.45 -78.27 -57.74
CA TRP A 68 -0.71 -78.15 -56.86
C TRP A 68 -0.56 -79.11 -55.68
N ASP A 69 -0.17 -78.57 -54.53
CA ASP A 69 -0.03 -79.32 -53.30
C ASP A 69 -1.42 -79.69 -52.77
N LYS A 70 -1.87 -80.92 -53.03
CA LYS A 70 -3.20 -81.42 -52.59
C LYS A 70 -3.30 -81.55 -51.07
N THR A 71 -2.18 -81.56 -50.34
CA THR A 71 -2.17 -81.58 -48.87
C THR A 71 -2.57 -80.21 -48.32
N ASN A 72 -2.07 -79.13 -48.93
CA ASN A 72 -2.26 -77.75 -48.44
C ASN A 72 -3.22 -76.90 -49.29
N ASN A 73 -3.69 -77.41 -50.44
CA ASN A 73 -4.47 -76.68 -51.46
C ASN A 73 -3.78 -75.39 -51.95
N LEU A 74 -2.47 -75.47 -52.19
CA LEU A 74 -1.65 -74.34 -52.61
C LEU A 74 -0.96 -74.63 -53.94
N LEU A 75 -0.92 -73.62 -54.79
CA LEU A 75 -0.06 -73.63 -55.97
C LEU A 75 1.36 -73.24 -55.56
N LYS A 76 2.33 -74.09 -55.93
CA LYS A 76 3.76 -73.89 -55.69
C LYS A 76 4.53 -73.90 -57.02
N VAL A 77 5.70 -73.26 -57.04
CA VAL A 77 6.64 -73.28 -58.18
C VAL A 77 8.03 -73.72 -57.72
N TYR A 78 8.67 -74.61 -58.47
CA TYR A 78 10.03 -75.08 -58.18
C TYR A 78 11.08 -74.06 -58.65
N THR A 79 11.96 -73.64 -57.75
CA THR A 79 12.98 -72.61 -58.05
C THR A 79 14.29 -73.18 -58.60
N GLY A 80 14.37 -74.49 -58.82
CA GLY A 80 15.63 -75.20 -59.09
C GLY A 80 16.29 -75.78 -57.83
N THR A 81 15.75 -75.48 -56.65
CA THR A 81 16.23 -76.02 -55.35
C THR A 81 15.08 -76.49 -54.46
N ALA A 82 13.98 -75.72 -54.38
CA ALA A 82 12.80 -76.08 -53.59
C ALA A 82 11.50 -75.56 -54.23
N PHE A 83 10.37 -76.16 -53.83
CA PHE A 83 9.04 -75.63 -54.16
C PHE A 83 8.69 -74.47 -53.23
N LYS A 84 8.32 -73.32 -53.80
CA LYS A 84 7.81 -72.14 -53.06
C LYS A 84 6.35 -71.87 -53.37
N THR A 85 5.58 -71.45 -52.37
CA THR A 85 4.18 -71.04 -52.52
C THR A 85 4.05 -69.78 -53.37
N VAL A 86 3.09 -69.77 -54.28
CA VAL A 86 2.66 -68.58 -55.03
C VAL A 86 1.52 -67.95 -54.24
N SER A 87 1.84 -66.99 -53.34
CA SER A 87 0.90 -66.50 -52.32
C SER A 87 0.11 -65.24 -52.77
N SER A 88 -1.20 -65.26 -52.53
CA SER A 88 -2.06 -64.08 -52.35
C SER A 88 -2.24 -63.81 -50.84
N SER A 89 -2.70 -62.62 -50.45
CA SER A 89 -2.96 -62.35 -49.03
C SER A 89 -4.07 -63.26 -48.50
N THR A 90 -3.78 -64.00 -47.42
CA THR A 90 -4.81 -64.78 -46.71
C THR A 90 -5.71 -63.80 -45.94
N ALA A 91 -7.03 -63.94 -46.01
CA ALA A 91 -7.98 -63.11 -45.26
C ALA A 91 -8.76 -63.98 -44.27
N SER A 92 -8.63 -63.72 -42.97
CA SER A 92 -9.28 -64.53 -41.92
C SER A 92 -9.37 -63.78 -40.59
N ALA A 93 -10.31 -64.20 -39.74
CA ALA A 93 -10.50 -63.66 -38.39
C ALA A 93 -9.42 -64.15 -37.40
N SER A 94 -9.05 -65.43 -37.50
CA SER A 94 -7.96 -66.02 -36.72
C SER A 94 -6.64 -65.97 -37.48
N THR A 95 -5.54 -65.91 -36.72
CA THR A 95 -4.18 -65.96 -37.29
C THR A 95 -3.99 -67.23 -38.13
N PRO A 96 -3.51 -67.12 -39.39
CA PRO A 96 -3.19 -68.26 -40.23
C PRO A 96 -2.12 -69.15 -39.59
N SER A 97 -2.26 -70.47 -39.75
CA SER A 97 -1.24 -71.45 -39.39
C SER A 97 -0.33 -71.76 -40.59
N GLY A 98 0.90 -72.18 -40.34
CA GLY A 98 1.83 -72.61 -41.40
C GLY A 98 2.42 -71.49 -42.27
N SER A 99 2.44 -70.24 -41.79
CA SER A 99 2.96 -69.09 -42.54
C SER A 99 4.48 -69.12 -42.71
N VAL A 100 4.94 -68.60 -43.85
CA VAL A 100 6.36 -68.40 -44.18
C VAL A 100 6.69 -66.91 -44.17
N VAL A 101 7.95 -66.56 -43.88
CA VAL A 101 8.41 -65.16 -43.83
C VAL A 101 7.98 -64.43 -45.11
N GLY A 102 7.30 -63.30 -44.94
CA GLY A 102 6.79 -62.48 -46.04
C GLY A 102 5.31 -62.71 -46.39
N ASP A 103 4.65 -63.74 -45.84
CA ASP A 103 3.23 -63.97 -46.08
C ASP A 103 2.38 -62.79 -45.60
N LEU A 104 1.44 -62.39 -46.45
CA LEU A 104 0.48 -61.33 -46.15
C LEU A 104 -0.80 -61.92 -45.55
N TRP A 105 -1.26 -61.33 -44.45
CA TRP A 105 -2.52 -61.65 -43.81
C TRP A 105 -3.37 -60.41 -43.63
N TRP A 106 -4.60 -60.43 -44.13
CA TRP A 106 -5.65 -59.49 -43.79
C TRP A 106 -6.46 -60.03 -42.60
N ASP A 107 -6.19 -59.47 -41.42
CA ASP A 107 -6.93 -59.75 -40.18
C ASP A 107 -8.30 -59.10 -40.28
N THR A 108 -9.33 -59.88 -40.62
CA THR A 108 -10.68 -59.37 -40.86
C THR A 108 -11.38 -58.91 -39.58
N THR A 109 -10.92 -59.35 -38.40
CA THR A 109 -11.49 -58.93 -37.12
C THR A 109 -11.02 -57.54 -36.75
N ASN A 110 -9.73 -57.26 -36.93
CA ASN A 110 -9.14 -55.97 -36.59
C ASN A 110 -9.09 -54.99 -37.78
N GLY A 111 -9.31 -55.46 -39.00
CA GLY A 111 -9.22 -54.67 -40.22
C GLY A 111 -7.78 -54.26 -40.55
N GLN A 112 -6.81 -55.17 -40.33
CA GLN A 112 -5.39 -54.86 -40.42
C GLN A 112 -4.66 -55.77 -41.41
N LEU A 113 -3.79 -55.18 -42.23
CA LEU A 113 -2.79 -55.92 -43.00
C LEU A 113 -1.59 -56.23 -42.11
N LYS A 114 -1.15 -57.49 -42.13
CA LYS A 114 -0.02 -58.00 -41.37
C LYS A 114 0.91 -58.79 -42.28
N VAL A 115 2.20 -58.82 -41.94
CA VAL A 115 3.24 -59.61 -42.62
C VAL A 115 3.86 -60.58 -41.63
N TYR A 116 4.00 -61.85 -42.01
CA TYR A 116 4.69 -62.82 -41.17
C TYR A 116 6.21 -62.58 -41.18
N ASN A 117 6.82 -62.39 -40.01
CA ASN A 117 8.23 -62.06 -39.87
C ASN A 117 9.15 -63.27 -39.61
N GLY A 118 8.58 -64.49 -39.58
CA GLY A 118 9.30 -65.73 -39.25
C GLY A 118 8.94 -66.32 -37.89
N SER A 119 8.36 -65.53 -36.99
CA SER A 119 7.88 -65.96 -35.68
C SER A 119 6.42 -65.58 -35.42
N SER A 120 6.00 -64.40 -35.91
CA SER A 120 4.68 -63.84 -35.68
C SER A 120 4.30 -62.88 -36.81
N PHE A 121 3.03 -62.47 -36.83
CA PHE A 121 2.55 -61.45 -37.76
C PHE A 121 2.80 -60.04 -37.21
N THR A 122 3.51 -59.22 -37.98
CA THR A 122 3.75 -57.80 -37.70
C THR A 122 2.70 -56.95 -38.40
N THR A 123 2.05 -56.03 -37.68
CA THR A 123 1.05 -55.12 -38.26
C THR A 123 1.69 -54.08 -39.17
N ILE A 124 1.20 -53.98 -40.41
CA ILE A 124 1.62 -52.97 -41.38
C ILE A 124 0.67 -51.77 -41.35
N GLY A 125 -0.63 -52.02 -41.22
CA GLY A 125 -1.60 -50.94 -41.01
C GLY A 125 -3.06 -51.36 -41.20
N PRO A 126 -4.02 -50.50 -40.79
CA PRO A 126 -3.81 -49.28 -40.00
C PRO A 126 -3.32 -49.58 -38.57
N SER A 127 -2.72 -48.58 -37.90
CA SER A 127 -2.18 -48.71 -36.54
C SER A 127 -3.24 -48.89 -35.44
N PHE A 128 -4.51 -48.72 -35.80
CA PHE A 128 -5.67 -48.95 -34.95
C PHE A 128 -6.39 -50.25 -35.36
N THR A 129 -7.17 -50.81 -34.45
CA THR A 129 -8.03 -51.97 -34.72
C THR A 129 -9.48 -51.53 -34.85
N SER A 130 -10.33 -52.41 -35.40
CA SER A 130 -11.78 -52.25 -35.39
C SER A 130 -12.33 -51.95 -33.97
N GLY A 131 -11.78 -52.60 -32.94
CA GLY A 131 -12.21 -52.40 -31.55
C GLY A 131 -11.79 -51.07 -30.91
N THR A 132 -10.69 -50.46 -31.36
CA THR A 132 -10.24 -49.15 -30.87
C THR A 132 -10.85 -47.97 -31.62
N GLY A 133 -11.62 -48.24 -32.68
CA GLY A 133 -12.02 -47.22 -33.64
C GLY A 133 -10.82 -46.53 -34.29
N THR A 134 -11.08 -45.54 -35.16
CA THR A 134 -10.01 -44.70 -35.69
C THR A 134 -9.33 -43.96 -34.53
N SER A 135 -8.05 -44.25 -34.30
CA SER A 135 -7.28 -43.71 -33.17
C SER A 135 -5.84 -43.41 -33.60
N GLY A 136 -5.27 -42.33 -33.07
CA GLY A 136 -3.91 -41.87 -33.37
C GLY A 136 -3.86 -40.61 -34.25
N ALA A 137 -2.67 -40.31 -34.75
CA ALA A 137 -2.42 -39.16 -35.62
C ALA A 137 -2.60 -39.54 -37.09
N ILE A 138 -3.51 -38.84 -37.78
CA ILE A 138 -3.80 -39.05 -39.20
C ILE A 138 -3.50 -37.75 -39.95
N VAL A 139 -2.64 -37.81 -40.95
CA VAL A 139 -2.33 -36.68 -41.82
C VAL A 139 -3.39 -36.61 -42.92
N GLU A 140 -4.00 -35.45 -43.09
CA GLU A 140 -5.04 -35.22 -44.11
C GLU A 140 -4.82 -33.86 -44.78
N THR A 141 -5.12 -33.79 -46.08
CA THR A 141 -5.20 -32.52 -46.79
C THR A 141 -6.60 -31.94 -46.61
N VAL A 142 -6.68 -30.75 -46.02
CA VAL A 142 -7.92 -30.00 -45.83
C VAL A 142 -7.90 -28.82 -46.79
N THR A 143 -8.86 -28.79 -47.72
CA THR A 143 -9.08 -27.63 -48.60
C THR A 143 -9.86 -26.55 -47.84
N ASP A 144 -9.38 -25.31 -47.87
CA ASP A 144 -10.05 -24.16 -47.28
C ASP A 144 -11.16 -23.59 -48.19
N ASN A 145 -11.95 -22.65 -47.65
CA ASN A 145 -13.02 -21.98 -48.40
C ASN A 145 -12.55 -21.07 -49.55
N ALA A 146 -11.23 -20.88 -49.71
CA ALA A 146 -10.60 -20.20 -50.84
C ALA A 146 -9.98 -21.19 -51.85
N ALA A 147 -10.25 -22.49 -51.71
CA ALA A 147 -9.73 -23.58 -52.52
C ALA A 147 -8.20 -23.80 -52.44
N ALA A 148 -7.59 -23.42 -51.31
CA ALA A 148 -6.20 -23.73 -50.98
C ALA A 148 -6.10 -25.00 -50.11
N ASP A 149 -5.13 -25.85 -50.42
CA ASP A 149 -4.91 -27.11 -49.70
C ASP A 149 -3.94 -26.93 -48.52
N HIS A 150 -4.33 -27.41 -47.34
CA HIS A 150 -3.56 -27.37 -46.09
C HIS A 150 -3.30 -28.78 -45.56
N VAL A 151 -2.06 -29.08 -45.20
CA VAL A 151 -1.73 -30.36 -44.55
C VAL A 151 -1.97 -30.22 -43.05
N VAL A 152 -2.91 -31.01 -42.51
CA VAL A 152 -3.29 -31.00 -41.10
C VAL A 152 -3.12 -32.39 -40.51
N VAL A 153 -2.54 -32.47 -39.30
CA VAL A 153 -2.55 -33.71 -38.51
C VAL A 153 -3.80 -33.71 -37.64
N LYS A 154 -4.70 -34.66 -37.87
CA LYS A 154 -5.89 -34.90 -37.06
C LYS A 154 -5.59 -35.96 -36.00
N LEU A 155 -5.83 -35.63 -34.74
CA LEU A 155 -5.64 -36.53 -33.61
C LEU A 155 -6.98 -37.16 -33.25
N PHE A 156 -7.11 -38.46 -33.44
CA PHE A 156 -8.32 -39.22 -33.15
C PHE A 156 -8.18 -40.10 -31.91
N THR A 157 -9.29 -40.30 -31.20
CA THR A 157 -9.44 -41.34 -30.18
C THR A 157 -10.82 -41.95 -30.34
N ASN A 158 -10.88 -43.24 -30.64
CA ASN A 158 -12.12 -43.99 -30.83
C ASN A 158 -13.13 -43.29 -31.75
N ASN A 159 -12.70 -42.98 -32.98
CA ASN A 159 -13.45 -42.26 -34.02
C ASN A 159 -13.76 -40.79 -33.71
N VAL A 160 -13.39 -40.25 -32.55
CA VAL A 160 -13.62 -38.85 -32.20
C VAL A 160 -12.37 -38.03 -32.49
N LEU A 161 -12.52 -36.94 -33.23
CA LEU A 161 -11.45 -35.96 -33.47
C LEU A 161 -11.25 -35.10 -32.22
N VAL A 162 -10.13 -35.31 -31.51
CA VAL A 162 -9.84 -34.63 -30.24
C VAL A 162 -9.04 -33.34 -30.43
N ALA A 163 -8.20 -33.27 -31.48
CA ALA A 163 -7.35 -32.12 -31.76
C ALA A 163 -6.89 -32.09 -33.22
N THR A 164 -6.49 -30.92 -33.70
CA THR A 164 -5.77 -30.73 -34.97
C THR A 164 -4.40 -30.13 -34.71
N VAL A 165 -3.44 -30.40 -35.59
CA VAL A 165 -2.13 -29.75 -35.62
C VAL A 165 -1.91 -29.17 -37.02
N SER A 166 -1.68 -27.87 -37.09
CA SER A 166 -1.42 -27.14 -38.34
C SER A 166 -0.22 -26.22 -38.20
N LYS A 167 0.51 -26.00 -39.28
CA LYS A 167 1.56 -24.96 -39.37
C LYS A 167 1.07 -23.68 -40.04
N ASP A 168 -0.04 -23.76 -40.77
CA ASP A 168 -0.51 -22.68 -41.62
C ASP A 168 -1.29 -21.65 -40.82
N THR A 169 -1.32 -20.40 -41.31
CA THR A 169 -2.14 -19.32 -40.75
C THR A 169 -3.61 -19.73 -40.67
N ALA A 170 -4.36 -19.11 -39.76
CA ALA A 170 -5.75 -19.49 -39.52
C ALA A 170 -6.58 -19.53 -40.82
N PHE A 171 -7.23 -20.67 -41.08
CA PHE A 171 -8.06 -20.88 -42.26
C PHE A 171 -9.39 -21.55 -41.90
N THR A 172 -10.38 -21.41 -42.79
CA THR A 172 -11.72 -22.00 -42.62
C THR A 172 -11.85 -23.19 -43.57
N PRO A 173 -12.00 -24.43 -43.08
CA PRO A 173 -12.21 -25.60 -43.94
C PRO A 173 -13.43 -25.41 -44.85
N GLN A 174 -13.30 -25.75 -46.15
CA GLN A 174 -14.42 -25.73 -47.09
C GLN A 174 -15.50 -26.74 -46.68
N SER A 175 -15.06 -27.94 -46.28
CA SER A 175 -15.92 -28.96 -45.68
C SER A 175 -15.82 -28.87 -44.18
N ALA A 176 -16.96 -28.73 -43.50
CA ALA A 176 -17.00 -28.56 -42.06
C ALA A 176 -16.31 -29.72 -41.33
N ILE A 177 -15.39 -29.37 -40.42
CA ILE A 177 -14.74 -30.31 -39.51
C ILE A 177 -15.37 -30.16 -38.14
N SER A 178 -15.93 -31.25 -37.59
CA SER A 178 -16.58 -31.23 -36.27
C SER A 178 -15.62 -30.72 -35.19
N GLY A 179 -16.03 -29.68 -34.45
CA GLY A 179 -15.22 -29.04 -33.42
C GLY A 179 -14.21 -27.98 -33.90
N PHE A 180 -14.16 -27.68 -35.20
CA PHE A 180 -13.21 -26.73 -35.80
C PHE A 180 -13.90 -25.82 -36.81
N ALA A 181 -14.46 -24.69 -36.35
CA ALA A 181 -14.96 -23.64 -37.24
C ALA A 181 -13.82 -23.00 -38.07
N THR A 182 -12.64 -22.89 -37.48
CA THR A 182 -11.38 -22.53 -38.14
C THR A 182 -10.27 -23.44 -37.61
N VAL A 183 -9.28 -23.73 -38.45
CA VAL A 183 -8.05 -24.41 -38.06
C VAL A 183 -6.96 -23.35 -37.89
N LYS A 184 -6.29 -23.32 -36.74
CA LYS A 184 -5.25 -22.34 -36.41
C LYS A 184 -3.86 -23.00 -36.32
N PRO A 185 -2.76 -22.25 -36.49
CA PRO A 185 -1.42 -22.78 -36.26
C PRO A 185 -1.25 -23.32 -34.83
N GLY A 186 -0.52 -24.42 -34.68
CA GLY A 186 -0.28 -25.12 -33.42
C GLY A 186 -1.24 -26.29 -33.18
N VAL A 187 -1.30 -26.76 -31.93
CA VAL A 187 -2.24 -27.79 -31.48
C VAL A 187 -3.55 -27.11 -31.07
N GLN A 188 -4.63 -27.39 -31.78
CA GLN A 188 -5.96 -26.86 -31.47
C GLN A 188 -6.87 -27.98 -30.98
N LEU A 189 -7.45 -27.82 -29.80
CA LEU A 189 -8.36 -28.81 -29.22
C LEU A 189 -9.78 -28.65 -29.79
N SER A 190 -10.44 -29.78 -30.04
CA SER A 190 -11.80 -29.84 -30.59
C SER A 190 -12.83 -29.27 -29.62
N THR A 191 -13.70 -28.37 -30.10
CA THR A 191 -14.85 -27.85 -29.34
C THR A 191 -16.05 -28.80 -29.30
N ALA A 192 -16.01 -29.91 -30.05
CA ALA A 192 -17.07 -30.92 -30.06
C ALA A 192 -17.06 -31.81 -28.79
N ILE A 193 -16.05 -31.66 -27.92
CA ILE A 193 -15.86 -32.45 -26.70
C ILE A 193 -15.92 -31.51 -25.49
N THR A 194 -16.92 -31.71 -24.63
CA THR A 194 -17.07 -30.95 -23.39
C THR A 194 -15.87 -31.16 -22.47
N GLY A 195 -15.23 -30.07 -22.03
CA GLY A 195 -14.11 -30.12 -21.09
C GLY A 195 -12.78 -30.55 -21.72
N ASN A 196 -12.65 -30.53 -23.05
CA ASN A 196 -11.38 -30.80 -23.73
C ASN A 196 -10.32 -29.76 -23.35
N LYS A 197 -9.21 -30.21 -22.77
CA LYS A 197 -8.16 -29.36 -22.20
C LYS A 197 -6.79 -29.97 -22.47
N PHE A 198 -5.76 -29.12 -22.48
CA PHE A 198 -4.38 -29.58 -22.41
C PHE A 198 -4.07 -29.91 -20.94
N GLN A 199 -4.01 -31.20 -20.60
CA GLN A 199 -3.82 -31.67 -19.23
C GLN A 199 -2.33 -31.94 -18.99
N GLY A 200 -1.64 -31.03 -18.29
CA GLY A 200 -0.22 -31.12 -17.93
C GLY A 200 0.30 -29.80 -17.34
N THR A 201 1.55 -29.76 -16.90
CA THR A 201 2.23 -28.50 -16.55
C THR A 201 2.68 -27.81 -17.84
N ALA A 202 2.24 -26.58 -18.06
CA ALA A 202 2.73 -25.74 -19.15
C ALA A 202 3.69 -24.72 -18.56
N THR A 203 4.94 -24.67 -19.06
CA THR A 203 6.00 -23.79 -18.54
C THR A 203 5.58 -22.32 -18.47
N ASP A 204 4.74 -21.87 -19.40
CA ASP A 204 4.23 -20.50 -19.45
C ASP A 204 2.96 -20.29 -18.59
N SER A 205 2.23 -21.36 -18.24
CA SER A 205 1.15 -21.28 -17.25
C SER A 205 1.69 -21.24 -15.82
N ASP A 206 2.86 -21.84 -15.57
CA ASP A 206 3.60 -21.67 -14.31
C ASP A 206 4.21 -20.26 -14.20
N ALA A 207 4.53 -19.65 -15.34
CA ALA A 207 5.14 -18.33 -15.44
C ALA A 207 4.28 -17.41 -16.35
N LEU A 208 3.12 -16.95 -15.87
CA LEU A 208 2.26 -16.03 -16.60
C LEU A 208 3.08 -14.80 -17.03
N GLY A 209 3.46 -14.70 -18.31
CA GLY A 209 4.36 -13.64 -18.78
C GLY A 209 5.79 -13.69 -18.20
N GLY A 210 6.29 -14.89 -17.86
CA GLY A 210 7.61 -15.10 -17.27
C GLY A 210 7.69 -14.92 -15.76
N VAL A 211 6.57 -14.64 -15.09
CA VAL A 211 6.49 -14.44 -13.63
C VAL A 211 5.65 -15.55 -13.00
N ALA A 212 6.18 -16.16 -11.93
CA ALA A 212 5.45 -17.21 -11.22
C ALA A 212 4.08 -16.71 -10.78
N ALA A 213 3.02 -17.49 -11.04
CA ALA A 213 1.63 -17.12 -10.71
C ALA A 213 1.43 -16.72 -9.24
N ALA A 214 2.26 -17.26 -8.33
CA ALA A 214 2.28 -16.90 -6.90
C ALA A 214 2.77 -15.46 -6.60
N SER A 215 3.21 -14.71 -7.60
CA SER A 215 3.69 -13.32 -7.46
C SER A 215 2.61 -12.28 -7.77
N TYR A 216 1.38 -12.70 -8.07
CA TYR A 216 0.24 -11.83 -8.34
C TYR A 216 -0.68 -11.76 -7.12
N LEU A 217 -1.25 -10.58 -6.86
CA LEU A 217 -2.27 -10.41 -5.82
C LEU A 217 -3.58 -11.08 -6.25
N ARG A 218 -4.13 -11.91 -5.36
CA ARG A 218 -5.43 -12.56 -5.57
C ARG A 218 -6.61 -11.62 -5.31
N SER A 219 -7.68 -11.79 -6.08
CA SER A 219 -8.95 -11.06 -5.90
C SER A 219 -9.92 -11.74 -4.94
N ASP A 220 -9.71 -13.01 -4.62
CA ASP A 220 -10.67 -13.88 -3.92
C ASP A 220 -10.17 -14.36 -2.54
N ALA A 221 -8.98 -13.93 -2.13
CA ALA A 221 -8.37 -14.31 -0.87
C ALA A 221 -7.51 -13.15 -0.34
N SER A 222 -7.25 -13.15 0.97
CA SER A 222 -6.26 -12.24 1.55
C SER A 222 -4.88 -12.49 0.96
N ASP A 223 -4.20 -11.42 0.62
CA ASP A 223 -2.88 -11.45 -0.01
C ASP A 223 -2.05 -10.24 0.43
N SER A 224 -0.74 -10.29 0.22
CA SER A 224 0.19 -9.23 0.60
C SER A 224 1.27 -9.05 -0.46
N THR A 225 1.64 -7.80 -0.71
CA THR A 225 2.84 -7.46 -1.50
C THR A 225 3.98 -7.06 -0.56
N SER A 226 5.21 -7.45 -0.90
CA SER A 226 6.44 -6.96 -0.26
C SER A 226 7.08 -5.78 -1.00
N GLY A 227 6.61 -5.50 -2.23
CA GLY A 227 7.04 -4.37 -3.04
C GLY A 227 6.12 -3.16 -2.91
N VAL A 228 6.49 -2.07 -3.60
CA VAL A 228 5.65 -0.87 -3.69
C VAL A 228 4.43 -1.15 -4.57
N LEU A 229 3.23 -0.85 -4.06
CA LEU A 229 2.00 -0.84 -4.85
C LEU A 229 1.72 0.59 -5.34
N SER A 230 1.93 0.84 -6.64
CA SER A 230 1.59 2.12 -7.27
C SER A 230 0.21 2.07 -7.92
N VAL A 231 -0.69 2.95 -7.50
CA VAL A 231 -2.02 3.14 -8.12
C VAL A 231 -2.00 4.42 -8.94
N LEU A 232 -1.91 4.31 -10.27
CA LEU A 232 -1.77 5.46 -11.18
C LEU A 232 -3.11 6.05 -11.65
N ASN A 233 -4.23 5.51 -11.15
CA ASN A 233 -5.55 6.06 -11.41
C ASN A 233 -5.88 7.10 -10.34
N ASP A 234 -6.36 8.27 -10.74
CA ASP A 234 -6.81 9.35 -9.83
C ASP A 234 -8.00 8.96 -8.96
N THR A 235 -8.81 7.96 -9.36
CA THR A 235 -9.83 7.35 -8.47
C THR A 235 -9.20 6.62 -7.28
N GLY A 236 -7.92 6.26 -7.40
CA GLY A 236 -7.07 5.77 -6.33
C GLY A 236 -7.48 4.43 -5.73
N LEU A 237 -7.46 4.34 -4.39
CA LEU A 237 -7.70 3.13 -3.61
C LEU A 237 -9.07 3.19 -2.93
N VAL A 238 -9.84 2.10 -3.06
CA VAL A 238 -11.14 1.91 -2.42
C VAL A 238 -11.07 0.68 -1.51
N VAL A 239 -11.48 0.83 -0.25
CA VAL A 239 -11.43 -0.22 0.78
C VAL A 239 -12.78 -0.36 1.47
N GLY A 240 -13.23 -1.60 1.65
CA GLY A 240 -14.53 -1.93 2.24
C GLY A 240 -15.47 -2.52 1.21
N VAL A 241 -16.37 -3.41 1.63
CA VAL A 241 -17.35 -4.06 0.73
C VAL A 241 -18.28 -3.02 0.12
N ASP A 242 -18.64 -2.00 0.91
CA ASP A 242 -19.52 -0.91 0.49
C ASP A 242 -18.72 0.30 -0.05
N SER A 243 -17.42 0.13 -0.29
CA SER A 243 -16.50 1.21 -0.69
C SER A 243 -16.40 2.34 0.34
N ASP A 244 -16.42 1.99 1.62
CA ASP A 244 -16.42 2.92 2.75
C ASP A 244 -15.25 3.92 2.68
N PHE A 245 -14.01 3.43 2.63
CA PHE A 245 -12.84 4.29 2.61
C PHE A 245 -12.31 4.50 1.18
N THR A 246 -12.14 5.76 0.80
CA THR A 246 -11.59 6.15 -0.49
C THR A 246 -10.40 7.08 -0.32
N LEU A 247 -9.32 6.77 -1.03
CA LEU A 247 -8.15 7.62 -1.20
C LEU A 247 -8.05 7.97 -2.68
N GLY A 248 -8.25 9.23 -3.03
CA GLY A 248 -8.30 9.69 -4.43
C GLY A 248 -7.53 10.98 -4.65
N VAL A 249 -7.37 11.34 -5.93
CA VAL A 249 -6.74 12.59 -6.39
C VAL A 249 -7.74 13.33 -7.26
N SER A 250 -7.85 14.64 -7.06
CA SER A 250 -8.62 15.54 -7.93
C SER A 250 -7.80 16.78 -8.22
N GLY A 251 -7.36 16.93 -9.48
CA GLY A 251 -6.44 17.99 -9.86
C GLY A 251 -5.09 17.82 -9.16
N SER A 252 -4.81 18.67 -8.16
CA SER A 252 -3.59 18.60 -7.34
C SER A 252 -3.84 18.18 -5.89
N ASP A 253 -5.10 17.98 -5.51
CA ASP A 253 -5.49 17.67 -4.14
C ASP A 253 -5.67 16.17 -3.94
N VAL A 254 -5.22 15.68 -2.79
CA VAL A 254 -5.43 14.29 -2.34
C VAL A 254 -6.53 14.29 -1.28
N SER A 255 -7.53 13.44 -1.45
CA SER A 255 -8.64 13.30 -0.50
C SER A 255 -8.62 11.94 0.18
N LEU A 256 -8.76 11.95 1.51
CA LEU A 256 -9.09 10.78 2.32
C LEU A 256 -10.54 10.96 2.78
N SER A 257 -11.43 10.04 2.39
CA SER A 257 -12.86 10.16 2.67
C SER A 257 -13.46 8.85 3.15
N ASN A 258 -14.43 8.96 4.06
CA ASN A 258 -15.41 7.93 4.32
C ASN A 258 -16.66 8.27 3.48
N ALA A 259 -17.01 7.41 2.52
CA ALA A 259 -18.15 7.59 1.62
C ALA A 259 -19.48 7.21 2.29
N THR A 260 -19.44 6.60 3.46
CA THR A 260 -20.63 6.19 4.22
C THR A 260 -21.23 7.40 4.94
N SER A 261 -22.56 7.59 4.82
CA SER A 261 -23.29 8.71 5.45
C SER A 261 -23.04 8.74 6.95
N ASP A 262 -22.68 9.90 7.49
CA ASP A 262 -22.30 10.11 8.89
C ASP A 262 -21.14 9.19 9.37
N GLY A 263 -20.39 8.61 8.44
CA GLY A 263 -19.28 7.72 8.73
C GLY A 263 -18.03 8.48 9.16
N ASP A 264 -17.47 8.09 10.30
CA ASP A 264 -16.26 8.71 10.83
C ASP A 264 -14.99 8.18 10.14
N ILE A 265 -13.92 8.98 10.17
CA ILE A 265 -12.55 8.50 9.96
C ILE A 265 -11.83 8.51 11.31
N LEU A 266 -11.36 7.35 11.74
CA LEU A 266 -10.67 7.16 13.02
C LEU A 266 -9.17 6.94 12.80
N ILE A 267 -8.33 7.83 13.32
CA ILE A 267 -6.89 7.62 13.40
C ILE A 267 -6.60 6.93 14.73
N LYS A 268 -6.28 5.64 14.65
CA LYS A 268 -6.04 4.78 15.81
C LYS A 268 -4.56 4.43 15.95
N VAL A 269 -4.08 4.35 17.18
CA VAL A 269 -2.71 3.97 17.52
C VAL A 269 -2.73 2.87 18.56
N ASN A 270 -1.72 1.98 18.52
CA ASN A 270 -1.50 1.02 19.60
C ASN A 270 -0.69 1.70 20.70
N ASP A 271 -1.34 1.99 21.82
CA ASP A 271 -0.73 2.57 23.01
C ASP A 271 -0.62 1.48 24.10
N GLY A 272 0.61 1.04 24.39
CA GLY A 272 0.87 0.05 25.43
C GLY A 272 0.21 -1.31 25.24
N GLY A 273 -0.14 -1.70 24.00
CA GLY A 273 -0.85 -2.94 23.69
C GLY A 273 -2.36 -2.78 23.47
N VAL A 274 -2.91 -1.57 23.66
CA VAL A 274 -4.33 -1.26 23.46
C VAL A 274 -4.49 -0.33 22.26
N VAL A 275 -5.36 -0.71 21.32
CA VAL A 275 -5.68 0.16 20.18
C VAL A 275 -6.66 1.24 20.62
N SER A 276 -6.20 2.49 20.64
CA SER A 276 -6.94 3.67 21.07
C SER A 276 -7.12 4.65 19.91
N THR A 277 -8.24 5.38 19.88
CA THR A 277 -8.47 6.45 18.90
C THR A 277 -7.75 7.72 19.34
N ALA A 278 -6.77 8.19 18.56
CA ALA A 278 -6.03 9.42 18.82
C ALA A 278 -6.73 10.66 18.23
N MET A 279 -7.37 10.49 17.08
CA MET A 279 -8.12 11.54 16.38
C MET A 279 -9.34 10.93 15.69
N THR A 280 -10.47 11.64 15.74
CA THR A 280 -11.70 11.34 15.02
C THR A 280 -12.02 12.50 14.09
N ILE A 281 -12.23 12.22 12.81
CA ILE A 281 -12.89 13.14 11.89
C ILE A 281 -14.34 12.66 11.83
N ASP A 282 -15.22 13.40 12.49
CA ASP A 282 -16.63 13.06 12.69
C ASP A 282 -17.42 13.37 11.40
N GLY A 283 -18.03 12.35 10.81
CA GLY A 283 -18.78 12.45 9.56
C GLY A 283 -20.11 13.19 9.72
N ALA A 284 -20.74 13.11 10.89
CA ALA A 284 -22.01 13.76 11.17
C ALA A 284 -21.85 15.27 11.40
N THR A 285 -20.76 15.67 12.07
CA THR A 285 -20.54 17.09 12.42
C THR A 285 -19.50 17.79 11.55
N ASN A 286 -18.73 17.06 10.74
CA ASN A 286 -17.57 17.57 10.01
C ASN A 286 -16.58 18.28 10.95
N ARG A 287 -16.24 17.63 12.07
CA ARG A 287 -15.30 18.16 13.07
C ARG A 287 -14.17 17.19 13.30
N VAL A 288 -13.00 17.76 13.64
CA VAL A 288 -11.85 17.00 14.12
C VAL A 288 -11.86 17.02 15.64
N LEU A 289 -11.91 15.84 16.24
CA LEU A 289 -11.86 15.63 17.68
C LEU A 289 -10.55 14.91 18.03
N LEU A 290 -9.84 15.40 19.03
CA LEU A 290 -8.63 14.77 19.54
C LEU A 290 -8.95 14.00 20.82
N ALA A 291 -8.20 12.94 21.10
CA ALA A 291 -8.42 12.07 22.26
C ALA A 291 -8.35 12.80 23.61
N GLY A 292 -7.59 13.89 23.70
CA GLY A 292 -7.42 14.63 24.93
C GLY A 292 -6.63 15.93 24.75
N ALA A 293 -6.51 16.70 25.84
CA ALA A 293 -5.67 17.88 25.88
C ALA A 293 -4.19 17.51 25.66
N PRO A 294 -3.39 18.40 25.05
CA PRO A 294 -1.98 18.15 24.82
C PRO A 294 -1.23 18.06 26.16
N THR A 295 -0.43 17.01 26.33
CA THR A 295 0.51 16.85 27.46
C THR A 295 1.93 17.28 27.10
N ASP A 296 2.28 17.21 25.82
CA ASP A 296 3.58 17.62 25.28
C ASP A 296 3.50 18.98 24.59
N ASN A 297 4.62 19.69 24.56
CA ASN A 297 4.72 21.04 23.97
C ASN A 297 4.39 21.08 22.46
N LEU A 298 4.56 19.97 21.73
CA LEU A 298 4.22 19.85 20.31
C LEU A 298 2.85 19.18 20.07
N GLY A 299 2.10 18.92 21.14
CA GLY A 299 0.77 18.31 21.06
C GLY A 299 -0.27 19.26 20.46
N ALA A 300 -1.22 18.70 19.71
CA ALA A 300 -2.35 19.46 19.19
C ALA A 300 -3.33 19.81 20.31
N ALA A 301 -3.74 21.08 20.38
CA ALA A 301 -4.65 21.57 21.39
C ALA A 301 -6.11 21.22 21.07
N THR A 302 -6.83 20.67 22.05
CA THR A 302 -8.29 20.59 21.97
C THR A 302 -8.91 21.96 22.16
N LYS A 303 -10.13 22.17 21.62
CA LYS A 303 -10.89 23.39 21.90
C LYS A 303 -11.02 23.62 23.41
N ALA A 304 -11.32 22.57 24.19
CA ALA A 304 -11.44 22.67 25.64
C ALA A 304 -10.13 23.14 26.32
N TYR A 305 -8.96 22.68 25.84
CA TYR A 305 -7.67 23.14 26.34
C TYR A 305 -7.40 24.61 26.00
N VAL A 306 -7.72 25.05 24.78
CA VAL A 306 -7.59 26.46 24.40
C VAL A 306 -8.54 27.32 25.23
N ASP A 307 -9.80 26.92 25.35
CA ASP A 307 -10.80 27.63 26.16
C ASP A 307 -10.40 27.69 27.63
N SER A 308 -9.70 26.71 28.19
CA SER A 308 -9.23 26.77 29.59
C SER A 308 -7.99 27.66 29.74
N THR A 309 -7.09 27.62 28.76
CA THR A 309 -5.81 28.36 28.80
C THR A 309 -6.00 29.85 28.48
N VAL A 310 -6.88 30.16 27.53
CA VAL A 310 -7.25 31.53 27.15
C VAL A 310 -8.46 32.03 27.97
N SER A 311 -9.02 31.14 28.80
CA SER A 311 -10.27 31.25 29.55
C SER A 311 -11.48 31.49 28.65
N GLY A 312 -12.58 30.75 28.87
CA GLY A 312 -13.89 31.03 28.29
C GLY A 312 -14.49 32.39 28.68
N SER A 313 -13.71 33.27 29.32
CA SER A 313 -14.06 34.62 29.78
C SER A 313 -12.99 35.69 29.45
N GLY A 314 -11.88 35.37 28.76
CA GLY A 314 -10.85 36.36 28.38
C GLY A 314 -10.03 36.99 29.52
N ALA A 315 -9.87 36.32 30.67
CA ALA A 315 -9.04 36.81 31.77
C ALA A 315 -7.55 36.53 31.55
N LEU A 316 -6.71 37.53 31.87
CA LEU A 316 -5.26 37.40 31.92
C LEU A 316 -4.83 36.56 33.14
N ALA A 317 -3.75 35.80 33.00
CA ALA A 317 -3.17 35.08 34.12
C ALA A 317 -2.82 36.05 35.26
N THR A 318 -3.17 35.69 36.50
CA THR A 318 -2.97 36.52 37.70
C THR A 318 -1.50 36.63 38.14
N SER A 319 -0.59 35.89 37.51
CA SER A 319 0.85 35.96 37.76
C SER A 319 1.65 35.59 36.51
N GLY A 320 2.85 36.17 36.35
CA GLY A 320 3.83 35.78 35.32
C GLY A 320 3.57 36.30 33.90
N GLY A 321 2.44 36.96 33.63
CA GLY A 321 2.16 37.58 32.33
C GLY A 321 2.74 38.99 32.21
N THR A 322 3.28 39.33 31.04
CA THR A 322 3.55 40.72 30.64
C THR A 322 2.60 41.09 29.51
N MET A 323 1.86 42.18 29.67
CA MET A 323 1.13 42.81 28.58
C MET A 323 2.04 43.82 27.89
N THR A 324 2.25 43.67 26.59
CA THR A 324 3.09 44.59 25.78
C THR A 324 2.26 45.63 25.01
N GLY A 325 0.93 45.54 25.08
CA GLY A 325 0.00 46.45 24.40
C GLY A 325 -0.96 47.14 25.37
N ASP A 326 -1.78 48.03 24.83
CA ASP A 326 -2.73 48.83 25.60
C ASP A 326 -3.86 47.99 26.19
N ILE A 327 -4.28 48.35 27.41
CA ILE A 327 -5.52 47.84 28.02
C ILE A 327 -6.65 48.82 27.67
N LEU A 328 -7.42 48.51 26.63
CA LEU A 328 -8.58 49.32 26.26
C LEU A 328 -9.83 48.80 26.96
N VAL A 329 -10.42 49.62 27.84
CA VAL A 329 -11.64 49.30 28.57
C VAL A 329 -12.82 50.04 27.95
N SER A 330 -13.93 49.33 27.71
CA SER A 330 -15.21 49.93 27.31
C SER A 330 -16.12 50.10 28.53
N GLY A 331 -16.63 51.31 28.74
CA GLY A 331 -17.52 51.65 29.86
C GLY A 331 -16.79 51.84 31.20
N THR A 332 -17.55 51.72 32.30
CA THR A 332 -17.02 51.82 33.67
C THR A 332 -16.77 50.42 34.20
N VAL A 333 -15.50 50.07 34.40
CA VAL A 333 -15.10 48.77 34.99
C VAL A 333 -14.18 48.99 36.19
N ASN A 334 -14.19 48.03 37.10
CA ASN A 334 -13.27 48.04 38.23
C ASN A 334 -11.90 47.49 37.79
N PHE A 335 -10.84 48.18 38.19
CA PHE A 335 -9.47 47.68 38.06
C PHE A 335 -9.03 47.04 39.39
N GLY A 336 -9.33 45.74 39.53
CA GLY A 336 -9.25 44.99 40.78
C GLY A 336 -10.60 44.84 41.48
N THR A 337 -10.59 44.23 42.65
CA THR A 337 -11.77 44.02 43.52
C THR A 337 -11.41 44.26 44.98
N SER A 338 -12.39 44.24 45.87
CA SER A 338 -12.14 44.39 47.31
C SER A 338 -11.20 43.31 47.88
N GLY A 339 -11.25 42.09 47.31
CA GLY A 339 -10.39 40.96 47.65
C GLY A 339 -9.05 40.92 46.88
N ASN A 340 -9.01 41.46 45.66
CA ASN A 340 -7.83 41.48 44.80
C ASN A 340 -7.47 42.92 44.41
N ARG A 341 -6.64 43.57 45.22
CA ARG A 341 -6.24 44.97 45.03
C ARG A 341 -4.91 45.07 44.28
N ILE A 342 -4.74 46.18 43.57
CA ILE A 342 -3.44 46.53 42.98
C ILE A 342 -2.58 47.19 44.06
N THR A 343 -1.46 46.57 44.42
CA THR A 343 -0.56 47.05 45.48
C THR A 343 0.11 48.36 45.11
N THR A 344 0.59 48.49 43.86
CA THR A 344 1.31 49.67 43.38
C THR A 344 1.00 49.90 41.91
N VAL A 345 0.74 51.15 41.54
CA VAL A 345 0.52 51.57 40.16
C VAL A 345 1.68 52.46 39.74
N PHE A 346 2.51 51.98 38.82
CA PHE A 346 3.55 52.78 38.17
C PHE A 346 2.98 53.36 36.88
N ALA A 347 2.70 54.66 36.87
CA ALA A 347 2.15 55.36 35.71
C ALA A 347 2.94 56.65 35.43
N THR A 348 3.24 56.93 34.16
CA THR A 348 3.82 58.23 33.74
C THR A 348 2.84 59.36 34.02
N THR A 349 1.55 59.13 33.73
CA THR A 349 0.45 60.04 34.05
C THR A 349 -0.66 59.23 34.70
N PHE A 350 -1.02 59.57 35.93
CA PHE A 350 -2.22 59.03 36.58
C PHE A 350 -3.32 60.10 36.56
N ASN A 351 -4.37 59.86 35.77
CA ASN A 351 -5.55 60.73 35.73
C ASN A 351 -6.73 60.01 36.37
N GLY A 352 -7.01 60.33 37.64
CA GLY A 352 -8.09 59.71 38.39
C GLY A 352 -8.51 60.54 39.59
N THR A 353 -9.72 60.30 40.08
CA THR A 353 -10.25 60.91 41.30
C THR A 353 -9.90 60.04 42.50
N SER A 354 -9.03 60.53 43.37
CA SER A 354 -8.81 59.89 44.68
C SER A 354 -9.89 60.34 45.67
N THR A 355 -10.53 59.40 46.35
CA THR A 355 -11.52 59.69 47.40
C THR A 355 -10.90 59.81 48.79
N ALA A 356 -9.65 59.39 48.98
CA ALA A 356 -8.90 59.49 50.23
C ALA A 356 -7.38 59.38 50.01
N ALA A 357 -6.60 60.13 50.78
CA ALA A 357 -5.15 59.97 50.90
C ALA A 357 -4.80 59.40 52.28
N GLN A 358 -3.66 58.69 52.38
CA GLN A 358 -3.19 58.15 53.66
C GLN A 358 -2.58 59.24 54.56
N TYR A 359 -1.90 60.22 53.96
CA TYR A 359 -1.29 61.37 54.64
C TYR A 359 -2.00 62.65 54.21
N ALA A 360 -1.71 63.79 54.86
CA ALA A 360 -2.53 65.01 54.73
C ALA A 360 -1.75 66.32 54.49
N ASP A 361 -0.45 66.27 54.25
CA ASP A 361 0.42 67.41 53.97
C ASP A 361 0.86 67.51 52.50
N LEU A 362 0.91 68.75 52.02
CA LEU A 362 1.51 69.17 50.76
C LEU A 362 2.95 69.60 51.05
N ALA A 363 3.91 68.84 50.51
CA ALA A 363 5.32 69.11 50.69
C ALA A 363 6.06 69.22 49.36
N GLU A 364 7.20 69.87 49.38
CA GLU A 364 8.16 69.90 48.27
C GLU A 364 9.55 69.55 48.79
N ASN A 365 10.35 68.86 47.97
CA ASN A 365 11.75 68.58 48.31
C ASN A 365 12.61 69.84 48.13
N PHE A 366 13.37 70.19 49.17
CA PHE A 366 14.42 71.22 49.17
C PHE A 366 15.76 70.63 49.64
N ARG A 367 16.89 71.15 49.16
CA ARG A 367 18.25 70.75 49.58
C ARG A 367 18.55 71.37 50.93
N PRO A 368 18.76 70.57 51.98
CA PRO A 368 19.12 71.11 53.28
C PRO A 368 20.64 71.23 53.41
N ASP A 369 21.10 72.24 54.14
CA ASP A 369 22.53 72.40 54.47
C ASP A 369 23.05 71.31 55.45
N VAL A 370 22.13 70.67 56.18
CA VAL A 370 22.36 69.46 56.98
C VAL A 370 21.08 68.63 57.06
N GLN A 371 21.17 67.33 57.32
CA GLN A 371 19.98 66.52 57.55
C GLN A 371 19.25 66.93 58.84
N TYR A 372 17.98 67.28 58.71
CA TYR A 372 17.10 67.63 59.83
C TYR A 372 16.16 66.49 60.19
N GLU A 373 15.86 66.34 61.47
CA GLU A 373 14.80 65.46 61.94
C GLU A 373 13.43 65.93 61.41
N PRO A 374 12.48 65.04 61.09
CA PRO A 374 11.11 65.42 60.78
C PRO A 374 10.49 66.29 61.88
N GLY A 375 9.71 67.28 61.48
CA GLY A 375 9.10 68.26 62.37
C GLY A 375 9.97 69.49 62.66
N THR A 376 11.16 69.59 62.07
CA THR A 376 12.04 70.76 62.21
C THR A 376 11.51 71.94 61.39
N ILE A 377 11.44 73.12 62.00
CA ILE A 377 11.08 74.36 61.31
C ILE A 377 12.29 74.87 60.53
N VAL A 378 12.09 75.13 59.25
CA VAL A 378 13.13 75.60 58.34
C VAL A 378 12.77 76.96 57.74
N ALA A 379 13.81 77.70 57.36
CA ALA A 379 13.76 78.94 56.59
C ALA A 379 14.47 78.72 55.25
N LEU A 380 14.12 79.53 54.25
CA LEU A 380 14.90 79.62 53.02
C LEU A 380 16.25 80.30 53.29
N GLY A 381 17.32 79.72 52.76
CA GLY A 381 18.69 80.21 52.90
C GLY A 381 19.61 79.24 53.65
N GLY A 382 20.79 79.72 54.05
CA GLY A 382 21.86 78.89 54.58
C GLY A 382 22.92 78.57 53.52
N ALA A 383 23.63 77.45 53.68
CA ALA A 383 24.62 76.99 52.69
C ALA A 383 23.98 76.34 51.45
N GLU A 384 22.74 75.86 51.59
CA GLU A 384 21.92 75.25 50.52
C GLU A 384 20.56 75.99 50.43
N GLU A 385 19.46 75.30 50.10
CA GLU A 385 18.14 75.92 49.90
C GLU A 385 17.42 76.20 51.24
N ILE A 386 17.59 75.32 52.23
CA ILE A 386 16.97 75.46 53.55
C ILE A 386 17.95 75.29 54.70
N THR A 387 17.70 76.03 55.78
CA THR A 387 18.38 75.94 57.08
C THR A 387 17.34 75.90 58.21
N ALA A 388 17.67 75.31 59.35
CA ALA A 388 16.83 75.41 60.55
C ALA A 388 16.66 76.87 60.98
N VAL A 389 15.45 77.21 61.45
CA VAL A 389 15.17 78.55 61.98
C VAL A 389 15.86 78.72 63.32
N ASN A 390 16.89 79.56 63.38
CA ASN A 390 17.72 79.75 64.58
C ASN A 390 17.21 80.85 65.52
N GLU A 391 16.42 81.79 65.00
CA GLU A 391 15.89 82.91 65.77
C GLU A 391 14.47 82.64 66.27
N GLU A 392 14.21 83.00 67.51
CA GLU A 392 12.87 83.02 68.07
C GLU A 392 12.03 84.09 67.36
N LEU A 393 10.73 83.81 67.14
CA LEU A 393 9.79 84.76 66.54
C LEU A 393 10.16 85.21 65.11
N SER A 394 10.96 84.42 64.40
CA SER A 394 11.45 84.72 63.04
C SER A 394 10.32 84.86 62.03
N ASP A 395 10.35 85.93 61.22
CA ASP A 395 9.47 86.14 60.07
C ASP A 395 9.90 85.32 58.83
N ASN A 396 11.03 84.60 58.90
CA ASN A 396 11.59 83.83 57.77
C ASN A 396 11.16 82.35 57.78
N VAL A 397 10.17 81.97 58.60
CA VAL A 397 9.68 80.59 58.67
C VAL A 397 9.09 80.19 57.32
N PHE A 398 9.62 79.12 56.72
CA PHE A 398 9.25 78.65 55.38
C PHE A 398 8.47 77.34 55.36
N GLY A 399 8.59 76.52 56.41
CA GLY A 399 7.83 75.27 56.52
C GLY A 399 8.42 74.33 57.56
N VAL A 400 7.91 73.10 57.56
CA VAL A 400 8.32 72.05 58.49
C VAL A 400 8.78 70.83 57.73
N THR A 401 9.90 70.23 58.11
CA THR A 401 10.36 68.99 57.49
C THR A 401 9.34 67.86 57.71
N SER A 402 8.95 67.15 56.65
CA SER A 402 7.96 66.07 56.66
C SER A 402 8.61 64.72 56.36
N GLU A 403 8.13 63.66 57.01
CA GLU A 403 8.58 62.28 56.74
C GLU A 403 7.74 61.60 55.64
N ARG A 404 6.43 61.89 55.59
CA ARG A 404 5.45 61.12 54.79
C ARG A 404 4.41 62.03 54.15
N PRO A 405 4.79 62.86 53.18
CA PRO A 405 3.87 63.78 52.54
C PRO A 405 2.73 63.08 51.80
N ALA A 406 1.53 63.67 51.85
CA ALA A 406 0.38 63.23 51.04
C ALA A 406 0.63 63.42 49.55
N TYR A 407 1.24 64.57 49.24
CA TYR A 407 1.68 64.92 47.90
C TYR A 407 3.04 65.57 48.00
N LEU A 408 4.03 64.94 47.37
CA LEU A 408 5.40 65.42 47.30
C LEU A 408 5.67 66.02 45.93
N MET A 409 5.92 67.32 45.91
CA MET A 409 6.41 68.06 44.75
C MET A 409 7.93 67.91 44.65
N ASN A 410 8.44 68.03 43.43
CA ASN A 410 9.87 67.92 43.13
C ASN A 410 10.52 66.62 43.68
N SER A 411 9.76 65.51 43.68
CA SER A 411 10.15 64.24 44.31
C SER A 411 11.42 63.62 43.73
N ALA A 412 11.82 64.00 42.51
CA ALA A 412 13.04 63.54 41.85
C ALA A 412 14.31 64.29 42.28
N GLN A 413 14.21 65.31 43.14
CA GLN A 413 15.36 66.05 43.64
C GLN A 413 16.30 65.15 44.47
N GLU A 414 17.52 64.95 43.97
CA GLU A 414 18.57 64.23 44.68
C GLU A 414 19.01 65.00 45.93
N GLY A 415 19.08 64.29 47.06
CA GLY A 415 19.40 64.89 48.37
C GLY A 415 18.32 65.80 48.94
N GLY A 416 17.12 65.83 48.33
CA GLY A 416 16.00 66.64 48.80
C GLY A 416 15.39 66.12 50.09
N MET A 417 14.99 67.05 50.95
CA MET A 417 14.20 66.80 52.16
C MET A 417 12.80 67.38 51.98
N PRO A 418 11.73 66.62 52.25
CA PRO A 418 10.38 67.14 52.13
C PRO A 418 10.13 68.25 53.17
N VAL A 419 9.67 69.41 52.72
CA VAL A 419 9.20 70.50 53.58
C VAL A 419 7.71 70.69 53.33
N ALA A 420 6.91 70.43 54.36
CA ALA A 420 5.48 70.70 54.38
C ALA A 420 5.24 72.21 54.41
N ILE A 421 4.51 72.68 53.40
CA ILE A 421 4.12 74.08 53.23
C ILE A 421 2.68 74.28 53.70
N ALA A 422 1.85 73.25 53.55
CA ALA A 422 0.47 73.25 54.00
C ALA A 422 0.00 71.85 54.42
N GLY A 423 -0.82 71.79 55.46
CA GLY A 423 -1.50 70.57 55.88
C GLY A 423 -1.08 70.11 57.27
N ARG A 424 -1.51 68.89 57.61
CA ARG A 424 -1.24 68.30 58.92
C ARG A 424 0.12 67.62 58.90
N VAL A 425 1.04 68.10 59.73
CA VAL A 425 2.40 67.57 59.87
C VAL A 425 2.82 67.57 61.35
N PRO A 426 3.56 66.55 61.81
CA PRO A 426 4.23 66.61 63.11
C PRO A 426 5.21 67.78 63.16
N VAL A 427 5.22 68.55 64.24
CA VAL A 427 6.12 69.69 64.48
C VAL A 427 6.86 69.48 65.80
N ARG A 428 8.18 69.67 65.78
CA ARG A 428 9.03 69.66 66.98
C ARG A 428 8.83 70.96 67.73
N VAL A 429 8.48 70.86 69.00
CA VAL A 429 8.16 72.00 69.86
C VAL A 429 8.88 71.93 71.20
N ILE A 430 9.14 73.09 71.80
CA ILE A 430 9.64 73.25 73.17
C ILE A 430 8.62 74.03 74.01
N GLY A 431 8.56 73.72 75.31
CA GLY A 431 7.55 74.29 76.20
C GLY A 431 6.17 73.63 76.07
N MET A 432 5.24 74.09 76.91
CA MET A 432 3.84 73.66 76.88
C MET A 432 3.12 74.26 75.67
N VAL A 433 2.30 73.44 75.00
CA VAL A 433 1.46 73.85 73.85
C VAL A 433 0.06 73.32 74.09
N ASN A 434 -0.96 74.16 73.96
CA ASN A 434 -2.35 73.73 73.97
C ASN A 434 -2.87 73.58 72.55
N LYS A 435 -3.81 72.65 72.37
CA LYS A 435 -4.58 72.53 71.14
C LYS A 435 -5.20 73.87 70.75
N GLY A 436 -4.94 74.29 69.51
CA GLY A 436 -5.41 75.55 68.94
C GLY A 436 -4.41 76.71 69.05
N ASP A 437 -3.35 76.57 69.85
CA ASP A 437 -2.31 77.59 70.00
C ASP A 437 -1.62 77.85 68.66
N ARG A 438 -1.31 79.12 68.42
CA ARG A 438 -0.47 79.49 67.27
C ARG A 438 0.96 79.13 67.59
N LEU A 439 1.62 78.52 66.63
CA LEU A 439 3.02 78.12 66.73
C LEU A 439 3.89 79.16 66.06
N VAL A 440 4.91 79.62 66.78
CA VAL A 440 5.98 80.51 66.29
C VAL A 440 7.32 79.82 66.50
N ALA A 441 8.36 80.26 65.78
CA ALA A 441 9.70 79.72 65.97
C ALA A 441 10.22 80.00 67.39
N ALA A 442 10.82 78.99 68.02
CA ALA A 442 11.51 79.06 69.31
C ALA A 442 13.05 79.12 69.16
N GLY A 443 13.54 79.16 67.92
CA GLY A 443 14.94 78.95 67.59
C GLY A 443 15.32 77.46 67.49
N ASN A 444 16.53 77.18 66.98
CA ASN A 444 17.07 75.84 66.75
C ASN A 444 16.12 74.87 65.99
N GLY A 445 15.28 75.39 65.10
CA GLY A 445 14.32 74.61 64.33
C GLY A 445 13.15 74.05 65.14
N LEU A 446 12.91 74.56 66.35
CA LEU A 446 11.78 74.20 67.21
C LEU A 446 10.67 75.24 67.15
N ALA A 447 9.43 74.84 67.35
CA ALA A 447 8.30 75.74 67.61
C ALA A 447 8.05 75.92 69.11
N ARG A 448 7.30 76.97 69.45
CA ARG A 448 6.61 77.08 70.73
C ARG A 448 5.24 77.70 70.53
N ALA A 449 4.38 77.61 71.54
CA ALA A 449 3.17 78.41 71.57
C ALA A 449 3.52 79.90 71.63
N ALA A 450 2.80 80.71 70.86
CA ALA A 450 2.86 82.16 70.96
C ALA A 450 2.35 82.63 72.33
N GLY A 451 3.00 83.63 72.92
CA GLY A 451 2.53 84.26 74.15
C GLY A 451 1.21 85.01 73.94
N THR A 452 0.38 85.13 74.98
CA THR A 452 -0.92 85.82 74.91
C THR A 452 -0.83 87.30 74.55
N ASP A 453 0.28 87.96 74.91
CA ASP A 453 0.54 89.38 74.64
C ASP A 453 1.65 89.59 73.60
N GLU A 454 2.05 88.52 72.90
CA GLU A 454 3.11 88.54 71.91
C GLU A 454 2.59 89.08 70.58
N SER A 455 3.32 90.04 69.99
CA SER A 455 2.98 90.57 68.67
C SER A 455 3.39 89.58 67.59
N ILE A 456 2.43 88.76 67.18
CA ILE A 456 2.58 87.79 66.09
C ILE A 456 2.05 88.36 64.78
N THR A 457 2.71 88.01 63.68
CA THR A 457 2.35 88.40 62.32
C THR A 457 1.94 87.17 61.51
N ALA A 458 1.43 87.37 60.29
CA ALA A 458 1.22 86.26 59.37
C ALA A 458 2.55 85.60 58.94
N PHE A 459 3.68 86.31 59.05
CA PHE A 459 5.00 85.83 58.61
C PHE A 459 5.71 84.97 59.66
N ASN A 460 5.48 85.20 60.96
CA ASN A 460 6.11 84.42 62.02
C ASN A 460 5.24 83.29 62.60
N VAL A 461 3.97 83.20 62.20
CA VAL A 461 3.08 82.10 62.59
C VAL A 461 3.19 80.95 61.59
N LEU A 462 3.73 79.83 62.05
CA LEU A 462 3.88 78.60 61.26
C LEU A 462 2.55 77.89 61.00
N GLY A 463 1.64 77.95 61.98
CA GLY A 463 0.45 77.14 61.98
C GLY A 463 -0.22 77.08 63.35
N ARG A 464 -1.08 76.08 63.52
CA ARG A 464 -1.81 75.84 64.77
C ARG A 464 -1.64 74.43 65.28
N ALA A 465 -1.42 74.31 66.58
CA ALA A 465 -1.39 73.02 67.26
C ALA A 465 -2.74 72.30 67.14
N ILE A 466 -2.71 71.02 66.79
CA ILE A 466 -3.88 70.14 66.77
C ILE A 466 -3.95 69.30 68.05
N ASP A 467 -2.80 69.03 68.65
CA ASP A 467 -2.65 68.30 69.91
C ASP A 467 -2.01 69.19 70.98
N SER A 468 -2.25 68.83 72.25
CA SER A 468 -1.62 69.50 73.39
C SER A 468 -0.38 68.74 73.85
N LYS A 469 0.64 69.47 74.32
CA LYS A 469 1.82 68.95 75.00
C LYS A 469 2.00 69.67 76.33
N THR A 470 2.12 68.89 77.39
CA THR A 470 2.13 69.38 78.78
C THR A 470 3.51 69.38 79.43
N SER A 471 4.54 68.84 78.78
CA SER A 471 5.93 68.93 79.24
C SER A 471 6.59 70.22 78.78
N MET A 472 7.56 70.73 79.54
CA MET A 472 8.39 71.87 79.12
C MET A 472 9.57 71.46 78.20
N GLU A 473 9.93 70.18 78.18
CA GLU A 473 11.04 69.62 77.38
C GLU A 473 10.73 69.65 75.86
N GLU A 474 11.70 69.33 75.01
CA GLU A 474 11.41 69.13 73.58
C GLU A 474 10.45 67.94 73.37
N GLY A 475 9.57 68.03 72.38
CA GLY A 475 8.75 66.91 71.92
C GLY A 475 8.07 67.23 70.60
N THR A 476 7.24 66.33 70.12
CA THR A 476 6.53 66.50 68.84
C THR A 476 5.04 66.61 69.07
N ILE A 477 4.38 67.52 68.35
CA ILE A 477 2.92 67.64 68.31
C ILE A 477 2.43 67.69 66.88
N GLU A 478 1.23 67.21 66.61
CA GLU A 478 0.57 67.45 65.33
C GLU A 478 0.15 68.92 65.22
N ALA A 479 0.49 69.57 64.12
CA ALA A 479 0.04 70.91 63.81
C ALA A 479 -0.56 70.97 62.39
N PHE A 480 -1.49 71.88 62.19
CA PHE A 480 -1.86 72.31 60.86
C PHE A 480 -0.91 73.45 60.48
N VAL A 481 0.05 73.13 59.64
CA VAL A 481 1.02 74.10 59.10
C VAL A 481 0.39 74.77 57.90
N THR A 482 0.56 76.07 57.82
CA THR A 482 0.20 76.88 56.66
C THR A 482 1.19 78.03 56.62
N VAL A 483 2.04 78.02 55.60
CA VAL A 483 3.03 79.07 55.41
C VAL A 483 2.40 80.13 54.51
N ASN A 484 2.53 81.41 54.88
CA ASN A 484 1.90 82.55 54.20
C ASN A 484 2.78 83.18 53.13
#